data_AF-A0A6T9XX32-F1
#
_entry.id   AF-A0A6T9XX32-F1
#
_cell.length_a   1.000
_cell.length_b   1.000
_cell.length_c   1.000
_cell.angle_alpha   90.00
_cell.angle_beta   90.00
_cell.angle_gamma   90.00
#
_symmetry.space_group_name_H-M   'P 1'
#
loop_
_entity.id
_entity.type
_entity.pdbx_description
1 polymer ?
#
loop_
_entity_poly.entity_id
_entity_poly.type
_entity_poly.pdbx_seq_one_letter_code
_entity_poly.pdbx_strand_id
1 'polypeptide(L)' 'MQSGTGFWSVLGSVVASLFGVQSHKNYERDFTKGTFISFAVIGVVLVVIFVVSLFMFVKWYTGYG' A
#
# COMPACT_ATOMS: atom_id res chain seq x y z
N MET A 1 13.32 -11.24 14.59
CA MET A 1 14.22 -10.32 13.87
C MET A 1 13.52 -8.98 13.69
N GLN A 2 14.04 -7.90 14.29
CA GLN A 2 13.50 -6.55 14.09
C GLN A 2 14.11 -6.00 12.80
N SER A 3 13.51 -6.36 11.66
CA SER A 3 13.89 -5.85 10.35
C SER A 3 13.54 -4.36 10.26
N GLY A 4 14.51 -3.54 9.82
CA GLY A 4 14.32 -2.11 9.62
C GLY A 4 13.18 -1.78 8.65
N THR A 5 12.86 -0.49 8.54
CA THR A 5 11.82 0.10 7.67
C THR A 5 12.18 0.02 6.18
N GLY A 6 12.52 -1.18 5.70
CA GLY A 6 12.75 -1.45 4.28
C GLY A 6 11.44 -1.44 3.48
N PHE A 7 11.53 -1.23 2.17
CA PHE A 7 10.41 -1.15 1.23
C PHE A 7 9.38 -2.29 1.40
N TRP A 8 9.83 -3.54 1.42
CA TRP A 8 8.97 -4.71 1.58
C TRP A 8 8.18 -4.73 2.88
N SER A 9 8.78 -4.18 3.94
CA SER A 9 8.16 -4.07 5.25
C SER A 9 7.05 -3.01 5.23
N VAL A 10 7.28 -1.88 4.57
CA VAL A 10 6.27 -0.83 4.39
C VAL A 10 5.13 -1.33 3.51
N LEU A 11 5.44 -2.02 2.40
CA LEU A 11 4.45 -2.63 1.53
C LEU A 11 3.57 -3.64 2.28
N GLY A 12 4.19 -4.55 3.04
CA GLY A 12 3.46 -5.53 3.85
C GLY A 12 2.57 -4.89 4.92
N SER A 13 3.04 -3.82 5.57
CA SER A 13 2.23 -3.04 6.50
C SER A 13 1.04 -2.36 5.84
N VAL A 14 1.23 -1.70 4.68
CA VAL A 14 0.14 -1.07 3.93
C VAL A 14 -0.93 -2.10 3.55
N VAL A 15 -0.51 -3.28 3.06
CA VAL A 15 -1.44 -4.37 2.74
C VAL A 15 -2.17 -4.86 4.00
N ALA A 16 -1.47 -5.07 5.11
CA ALA A 16 -2.10 -5.49 6.37
C ALA A 16 -3.11 -4.46 6.90
N SER A 17 -2.83 -3.16 6.75
CA SER A 17 -3.76 -2.08 7.09
C SER A 17 -4.99 -2.10 6.19
N LEU A 18 -4.85 -2.35 4.89
CA LEU A 18 -5.98 -2.45 3.94
C LEU A 18 -6.94 -3.58 4.31
N PHE A 19 -6.41 -4.73 4.73
CA PHE A 19 -7.22 -5.87 5.18
C PHE A 19 -7.65 -5.78 6.66
N GLY A 20 -7.24 -4.74 7.39
CA GLY A 20 -7.55 -4.58 8.82
C GLY A 20 -6.86 -5.57 9.75
N VAL A 21 -5.88 -6.35 9.25
CA VAL A 21 -5.13 -7.37 10.01
C VAL A 21 -3.78 -6.85 10.54
N GLN A 22 -3.63 -5.53 10.63
CA GLN A 22 -2.41 -4.90 11.10
C GLN A 22 -2.16 -5.22 12.59
N SER A 23 -1.03 -5.85 12.88
CA SER A 23 -0.57 -6.11 14.25
C SER A 23 -0.12 -4.81 14.95
N HIS A 24 -0.37 -4.72 16.25
CA HIS A 24 0.10 -3.60 17.09
C HIS A 24 1.61 -3.39 17.02
N LYS A 25 2.40 -4.46 16.94
CA LYS A 25 3.86 -4.37 16.78
C LYS A 25 4.28 -3.73 15.46
N ASN A 26 3.56 -4.03 14.37
CA ASN A 26 3.83 -3.41 13.07
C ASN A 26 3.43 -1.94 13.12
N TYR A 27 2.27 -1.63 13.69
CA TYR A 27 1.83 -0.25 13.91
C TYR A 27 2.85 0.56 14.71
N GLU A 28 3.23 0.12 15.92
CA GLU A 28 4.23 0.82 16.73
C GLU A 28 5.52 1.04 15.95
N ARG A 29 6.06 0.00 15.30
CA ARG A 29 7.28 0.13 14.48
C ARG A 29 7.11 1.15 13.36
N ASP A 30 5.99 1.14 12.66
CA ASP A 30 5.73 2.01 11.51
C ASP A 30 5.61 3.47 11.96
N PHE A 31 5.01 3.72 13.13
CA PHE A 31 4.78 5.06 13.67
C PHE A 31 5.88 5.58 14.62
N THR A 32 6.79 4.74 15.09
CA THR A 32 7.97 5.17 15.89
C THR A 32 9.30 5.08 15.15
N LYS A 33 9.43 4.17 14.16
CA LYS A 33 10.67 3.96 13.41
C LYS A 33 10.57 4.35 11.93
N GLY A 34 9.36 4.50 11.39
CA GLY A 34 9.11 4.94 10.02
C GLY A 34 8.61 6.38 9.95
N THR A 35 8.78 7.03 8.80
CA THR A 35 8.10 8.29 8.52
C THR A 35 6.72 7.98 7.95
N PHE A 36 5.67 8.56 8.53
CA PHE A 36 4.28 8.42 8.05
C PHE A 36 4.14 8.68 6.54
N ILE A 37 4.95 9.60 6.02
CA ILE A 37 4.99 9.96 4.59
C ILE A 37 5.28 8.76 3.69
N SER A 38 6.19 7.85 4.06
CA SER A 38 6.50 6.68 3.23
C SER A 38 5.29 5.75 3.06
N PHE A 39 4.48 5.58 4.10
CA PHE A 39 3.26 4.78 4.06
C PHE A 39 2.17 5.47 3.22
N ALA A 40 1.99 6.78 3.41
CA ALA A 40 1.04 7.57 2.63
C ALA A 40 1.36 7.54 1.13
N VAL A 41 2.64 7.73 0.76
CA VAL A 41 3.07 7.69 -0.64
C VAL A 41 2.80 6.32 -1.26
N ILE A 42 3.18 5.23 -0.59
CA ILE A 42 2.93 3.87 -1.12
C ILE A 42 1.42 3.59 -1.24
N GLY A 43 0.62 4.01 -0.25
CA GLY A 43 -0.84 3.87 -0.31
C GLY A 43 -1.44 4.62 -1.51
N VAL A 44 -1.06 5.88 -1.73
CA VAL A 44 -1.53 6.68 -2.86
C VAL A 44 -1.12 6.05 -4.19
N VAL A 45 0.13 5.59 -4.33
CA VAL A 45 0.61 4.92 -5.53
C VAL A 45 -0.22 3.66 -5.83
N LEU A 46 -0.52 2.84 -4.82
CA LEU A 46 -1.36 1.65 -5.00
C LEU A 46 -2.78 2.00 -5.45
N VAL A 47 -3.40 3.04 -4.89
CA VAL A 47 -4.73 3.51 -5.30
C VAL A 47 -4.71 4.02 -6.73
N VAL A 48 -3.72 4.81 -7.12
CA VAL A 48 -3.58 5.31 -8.49
C VAL A 48 -3.43 4.16 -9.48
N ILE A 49 -2.58 3.18 -9.17
CA ILE A 49 -2.41 1.97 -9.99
C ILE A 49 -3.75 1.26 -10.14
N PHE A 50 -4.48 1.04 -9.03
CA PHE A 50 -5.77 0.36 -9.05
C PHE A 50 -6.79 1.08 -9.95
N VAL A 51 -6.93 2.39 -9.83
CA VAL A 51 -7.86 3.19 -10.64
C VAL A 51 -7.48 3.13 -12.12
N VAL A 52 -6.19 3.27 -12.46
CA VAL A 52 -5.70 3.16 -13.84
C VAL A 52 -5.97 1.77 -14.41
N SER A 53 -5.72 0.71 -13.63
CA SER A 53 -6.00 -0.68 -14.03
C SER A 53 -7.49 -0.90 -14.30
N LEU A 54 -8.38 -0.41 -13.43
CA LEU A 54 -9.83 -0.48 -13.65
C LEU A 54 -10.25 0.31 -14.88
N PHE A 55 -9.72 1.51 -15.07
CA PHE A 55 -10.02 2.33 -16.25
C PHE A 55 -9.62 1.62 -17.55
N MET A 56 -8.39 1.09 -17.60
CA MET A 56 -7.91 0.30 -18.76
C MET A 56 -8.77 -0.94 -18.99
N PHE A 57 -9.12 -1.66 -17.92
CA PHE A 57 -9.97 -2.83 -17.99
C PHE A 57 -11.36 -2.49 -18.57
N VAL A 58 -11.99 -1.43 -18.08
CA VAL A 58 -13.31 -0.98 -18.58
C VAL A 58 -13.20 -0.55 -20.04
N LYS A 59 -12.18 0.23 -20.40
CA LYS A 59 -11.95 0.66 -21.79
C LYS A 59 -11.80 -0.56 -22.72
N TRP A 60 -11.02 -1.56 -22.32
CA TRP A 60 -10.86 -2.80 -23.06
C TRP A 60 -12.19 -3.58 -23.16
N TYR A 61 -12.89 -3.75 -22.04
CA TYR A 61 -14.14 -4.51 -21.97
C TYR A 61 -15.27 -3.90 -22.82
N THR A 62 -15.36 -2.57 -22.83
CA THR A 62 -16.39 -1.83 -23.58
C THR A 62 -16.06 -1.68 -25.07
N GLY A 63 -14.86 -2.05 -25.50
CA GLY A 63 -14.47 -1.98 -26.91
C GLY A 63 -14.23 -0.55 -27.42
N TYR A 64 -14.07 0.44 -26.53
CA TYR A 64 -13.55 1.76 -26.91
C TYR A 64 -12.06 1.64 -27.23
N GLY A 65 -11.73 1.16 -28.43
CA GLY A 65 -10.38 1.15 -29.02
C GLY A 65 -10.17 2.35 -29.92
#